data_AF-A0A101UHM8-F1
#
_entry.id   AF-A0A101UHM8-F1
#
_cell.length_a   1.000
_cell.length_b   1.000
_cell.length_c   1.000
_cell.angle_alpha   90.00
_cell.angle_beta   90.00
_cell.angle_gamma   90.00
#
_symmetry.space_group_name_H-M   'P 1'
#
loop_
_entity.id
_entity.type
_entity.pdbx_description
1 polymer ?
#
loop_
_entity_poly.entity_id
_entity_poly.type
_entity_poly.pdbx_seq_one_letter_code
_entity_poly.pdbx_strand_id
1 'polypeptide(L)' 'MRGALARFLADFGLSFGAFDFAVTASGAWWFLECNPNGQWAWLEDAAGLPITHAIADLLENGASGHD' A
#
# COMPACT_ATOMS: atom_id res chain seq x y z
N MET A 1 -3.46 -12.38 0.19
CA MET A 1 -2.55 -11.22 0.19
C MET A 1 -3.25 -9.94 0.66
N ARG A 2 -4.21 -9.37 -0.09
CA ARG A 2 -4.87 -8.09 0.25
C ARG A 2 -5.37 -7.97 1.70
N GLY A 3 -6.09 -8.97 2.22
CA GLY A 3 -6.59 -8.95 3.60
C GLY A 3 -5.48 -8.91 4.67
N ALA A 4 -4.34 -9.56 4.41
CA ALA A 4 -3.19 -9.52 5.32
C ALA A 4 -2.51 -8.14 5.32
N LEU A 5 -2.45 -7.45 4.17
CA LEU A 5 -1.90 -6.10 4.07
C LEU A 5 -2.81 -5.08 4.74
N ALA A 6 -4.13 -5.18 4.56
CA ALA A 6 -5.09 -4.35 5.29
C ALA A 6 -4.97 -4.55 6.81
N ARG A 7 -4.84 -5.80 7.26
CA ARG A 7 -4.63 -6.09 8.68
C ARG A 7 -3.32 -5.53 9.21
N PHE A 8 -2.22 -5.64 8.44
CA PHE A 8 -0.94 -5.02 8.80
C PHE A 8 -1.09 -3.51 8.99
N LEU A 9 -1.70 -2.81 8.03
CA LEU A 9 -1.93 -1.37 8.14
C LEU A 9 -2.76 -1.01 9.39
N ALA A 10 -3.83 -1.76 9.66
CA ALA A 10 -4.64 -1.56 10.86
C ALA A 10 -3.87 -1.80 12.16
N ASP A 11 -3.08 -2.88 12.26
CA ASP A 11 -2.31 -3.24 13.46
C ASP A 11 -1.21 -2.20 13.78
N PHE A 12 -0.67 -1.53 12.75
CA PHE A 12 0.32 -0.47 12.91
C PHE A 12 -0.26 0.96 12.89
N GLY A 13 -1.60 1.11 12.78
CA GLY A 13 -2.26 2.41 12.74
C GLY A 13 -1.90 3.26 11.51
N LEU A 14 -1.63 2.61 10.38
CA LEU A 14 -1.25 3.25 9.13
C LEU A 14 -2.45 3.35 8.19
N SER A 15 -2.66 4.51 7.57
CA SER A 15 -3.64 4.69 6.49
C SER A 15 -3.03 4.43 5.09
N PHE A 16 -1.70 4.34 5.01
CA PHE A 16 -0.94 4.13 3.79
C PHE A 16 0.34 3.33 4.08
N GLY A 17 0.77 2.53 3.11
CA GLY A 17 2.08 1.89 3.11
C GLY A 17 2.47 1.42 1.71
N ALA A 18 3.73 1.62 1.34
CA ALA A 18 4.33 1.00 0.16
C ALA A 18 4.95 -0.34 0.59
N PHE A 19 4.49 -1.45 -0.02
CA PHE A 19 4.90 -2.80 0.36
C PHE A 19 5.80 -3.41 -0.71
N ASP A 20 6.97 -3.89 -0.27
CA ASP A 20 7.94 -4.52 -1.14
C ASP A 20 7.92 -6.04 -0.96
N PHE A 21 7.90 -6.75 -2.09
CA PHE A 21 7.93 -8.21 -2.15
C PHE A 21 8.97 -8.70 -3.14
N ALA A 22 9.59 -9.82 -2.82
CA ALA A 22 10.31 -10.64 -3.79
C ALA A 22 9.47 -11.87 -4.16
N VAL A 23 9.50 -12.27 -5.43
CA VAL A 23 8.88 -13.52 -5.90
C VAL A 23 9.98 -14.45 -6.39
N THR A 24 10.09 -15.64 -5.80
CA THR A 24 11.09 -16.64 -6.23
C THR A 24 10.74 -17.19 -7.62
N ALA A 25 11.71 -17.86 -8.26
CA ALA A 25 11.46 -18.58 -9.50
C ALA A 25 10.37 -19.68 -9.39
N SER A 26 10.13 -20.20 -8.17
CA SER A 26 9.05 -21.13 -7.87
C SER A 26 7.71 -20.47 -7.55
N GLY A 27 7.61 -19.14 -7.63
CA GLY A 27 6.39 -18.38 -7.36
C GLY A 27 6.11 -18.11 -5.88
N ALA A 28 7.05 -18.39 -4.97
CA ALA A 28 6.89 -18.08 -3.56
C ALA A 28 7.10 -16.58 -3.30
N TRP A 29 6.18 -15.98 -2.55
CA TRP A 29 6.21 -14.55 -2.20
C TRP A 29 6.91 -14.35 -0.87
N TRP A 30 7.85 -13.41 -0.82
CA TRP A 30 8.58 -12.99 0.37
C TRP A 30 8.26 -11.53 0.64
N PHE A 31 7.71 -11.24 1.81
CA PHE A 31 7.57 -9.88 2.31
C PHE A 31 8.95 -9.35 2.71
N LEU A 32 9.29 -8.14 2.25
CA LEU A 32 10.56 -7.49 2.57
C LEU A 32 10.33 -6.39 3.60
N GLU A 33 9.53 -5.38 3.24
CA GLU A 33 9.23 -4.25 4.12
C GLU A 33 7.90 -3.57 3.79
N CYS A 34 7.45 -2.75 4.74
CA CYS A 34 6.42 -1.74 4.53
C CYS A 34 7.02 -0.38 4.85
N ASN A 35 7.15 0.48 3.83
CA ASN A 35 7.59 1.86 4.01
C ASN A 35 6.36 2.79 4.13
N PRO A 36 6.08 3.35 5.32
CA PRO A 36 4.93 4.24 5.53
C PRO A 36 5.08 5.60 4.85
N ASN A 37 6.27 5.94 4.36
CA ASN A 37 6.56 7.15 3.59
C ASN A 37 7.19 6.81 2.22
N GLY A 38 6.86 5.63 1.67
CA GLY A 38 7.42 5.17 0.40
C GLY A 38 7.03 6.09 -0.76
N GLN A 39 7.98 6.37 -1.65
CA GLN A 39 7.72 7.15 -2.85
C GLN A 39 6.88 6.32 -3.84
N TRP A 40 5.72 6.86 -4.22
CA TRP A 40 4.75 6.19 -5.10
C TRP A 40 4.52 6.95 -6.40
N ALA A 41 4.87 8.24 -6.48
CA ALA A 41 4.52 9.09 -7.62
C ALA A 41 5.10 8.61 -8.96
N TRP A 42 6.31 8.04 -8.96
CA TRP A 42 6.92 7.48 -10.17
C TRP A 42 6.15 6.27 -10.73
N LEU A 43 5.39 5.56 -9.88
CA LEU A 43 4.64 4.36 -10.26
C LEU A 43 3.27 4.70 -10.85
N GLU A 44 2.67 5.82 -10.46
CA GLU A 44 1.37 6.28 -10.98
C GLU A 44 1.36 6.29 -12.52
N ASP A 45 2.33 6.97 -13.12
CA ASP A 45 2.45 7.05 -14.57
C ASP A 45 2.78 5.69 -15.19
N ALA A 46 3.66 4.91 -14.55
CA ALA A 46 4.11 3.62 -15.07
C ALA A 46 3.01 2.53 -15.02
N ALA A 47 2.15 2.58 -14.01
CA ALA A 47 1.07 1.61 -13.80
C ALA A 47 -0.30 2.10 -14.30
N GLY A 48 -0.43 3.40 -14.62
CA GLY A 48 -1.70 4.01 -15.00
C GLY A 48 -2.74 3.98 -13.87
N LEU A 49 -2.29 4.06 -12.61
CA LEU A 49 -3.14 3.95 -11.42
C LEU A 49 -3.32 5.32 -10.76
N PRO A 50 -4.53 5.67 -10.31
CA PRO A 50 -4.81 6.99 -9.74
C PRO A 50 -4.43 7.08 -8.24
N ILE A 51 -3.15 6.90 -7.92
CA ILE A 51 -2.65 6.89 -6.52
C ILE A 51 -2.75 8.28 -5.90
N THR A 52 -2.41 9.34 -6.63
CA THR A 52 -2.54 10.75 -6.23
C THR A 52 -3.98 11.05 -5.82
N HIS A 53 -4.94 10.62 -6.64
CA HIS A 53 -6.37 10.81 -6.36
C HIS A 53 -6.76 10.07 -5.07
N ALA A 54 -6.36 8.81 -4.91
CA ALA A 54 -6.68 8.03 -3.71
C ALA A 54 -6.08 8.64 -2.44
N ILE A 55 -4.87 9.22 -2.50
CA ILE A 55 -4.24 9.91 -1.37
C ILE A 55 -4.94 11.24 -1.09
N ALA A 56 -5.29 12.02 -2.12
CA ALA A 56 -6.05 13.25 -1.95
C ALA A 56 -7.42 12.99 -1.32
N ASP A 57 -8.15 11.98 -1.81
CA ASP A 57 -9.44 11.55 -1.26
C ASP A 57 -9.32 11.15 0.21
N LEU A 58 -8.27 10.40 0.56
CA LEU A 58 -8.01 9.98 1.94
C LEU A 58 -7.72 11.17 2.86
N LEU A 59 -7.00 12.18 2.37
CA LEU A 59 -6.71 13.40 3.13
C LEU A 59 -7.95 14.29 3.28
N GLU A 60 -8.79 14.38 2.25
CA GLU A 60 -10.00 15.21 2.26
C GLU A 60 -11.12 14.57 3.10
N ASN A 61 -11.31 13.25 2.99
CA ASN A 61 -12.47 12.56 3.57
C ASN A 61 -12.13 11.71 4.81
N GLY A 62 -10.84 11.58 5.12
CA GLY A 62 -10.36 10.67 6.16
C GLY A 62 -10.43 9.19 5.76
N ALA A 63 -9.85 8.33 6.60
CA ALA A 63 -10.04 6.90 6.44
C ALA A 63 -11.47 6.56 6.87
N SER A 64 -12.28 5.99 5.98
CA SER A 64 -13.44 5.20 6.39
C SER A 64 -12.93 4.16 7.38
N GLY A 65 -13.47 4.13 8.60
CA GLY A 65 -13.00 3.23 9.65
C GLY A 65 -12.77 1.82 9.10
N HIS A 66 -11.62 1.24 9.41
CA HIS A 66 -11.40 -0.19 9.19
C HIS A 66 -12.37 -0.93 10.12
N ASP A 67 -13.56 -1.26 9.61
CA ASP A 67 -14.39 -2.33 10.19
C ASP A 67 -13.69 -3.69 10.05
#